data_AF-A0A8T9BZ78-F1
#
_entry.id   AF-A0A8T9BZ78-F1
#
_cell.length_a   1.000
_cell.length_b   1.000
_cell.length_c   1.000
_cell.angle_alpha   90.00
_cell.angle_beta   90.00
_cell.angle_gamma   90.00
#
_symmetry.space_group_name_H-M   'P 1'
#
loop_
_entity.id
_entity.type
_entity.pdbx_description
1 polymer ?
#
loop_
_entity_poly.entity_id
_entity_poly.type
_entity_poly.pdbx_seq_one_letter_code
_entity_poly.pdbx_strand_id
1 'polypeptide(L)'
;MQFTSSLIALAFTLTATTAIPHNLSTDSADATCVYTCGKVCYYQSDVDAAVKQGYMYYSEGEQVGSNDYPHTENNYEGIDFYVSGPYEEFPILSSYKVYTGGSPGADRVVFNTGGKLAGVVTHTGASGDDFVTCSGCCA
;
A
#
# COMPACT_ATOMS: atom_id res chain seq x y z
N MET A 1 17.98 59.16 59.80
CA MET A 1 17.42 57.80 59.76
C MET A 1 17.33 57.42 58.29
N GLN A 2 18.04 56.36 57.90
CA GLN A 2 18.17 55.89 56.52
C GLN A 2 17.14 54.78 56.22
N PHE A 3 17.04 54.46 54.93
CA PHE A 3 16.55 53.21 54.32
C PHE A 3 15.03 53.15 54.03
N THR A 4 14.54 52.71 52.87
CA THR A 4 15.15 52.24 51.61
C THR A 4 14.03 52.14 50.58
N SER A 5 14.31 52.58 49.35
CA SER A 5 13.46 52.29 48.18
C SER A 5 13.69 50.83 47.75
N SER A 6 12.65 50.01 47.75
CA SER A 6 12.76 48.61 47.31
C SER A 6 12.44 48.52 45.82
N LEU A 7 13.46 48.29 45.00
CA LEU A 7 13.33 47.92 43.59
C LEU A 7 13.06 46.41 43.52
N ILE A 8 11.86 46.04 43.06
CA ILE A 8 11.49 44.65 42.77
C ILE A 8 12.10 44.30 41.40
N ALA A 9 13.15 43.50 41.39
CA ALA A 9 13.72 42.94 40.17
C ALA A 9 12.89 41.72 39.72
N LEU A 10 12.20 41.84 38.59
CA LEU A 10 11.45 40.76 37.96
C LEU A 10 12.40 39.90 37.13
N ALA A 11 12.78 38.73 37.64
CA ALA A 11 13.62 37.78 36.93
C ALA A 11 12.79 36.99 35.91
N PHE A 12 13.01 37.27 34.62
CA PHE A 12 12.45 36.48 33.52
C PHE A 12 13.33 35.25 33.29
N THR A 13 12.91 34.09 33.77
CA THR A 13 13.60 32.82 33.51
C THR A 13 13.24 32.32 32.13
N LEU A 14 14.16 32.46 31.18
CA LEU A 14 14.04 31.90 29.84
C LEU A 14 14.33 30.39 29.91
N THR A 15 13.29 29.57 29.97
CA THR A 15 13.43 28.11 29.88
C THR A 15 13.76 27.73 28.45
N ALA A 16 15.03 27.40 28.19
CA ALA A 16 15.46 26.81 26.93
C ALA A 16 14.87 25.39 26.82
N THR A 17 13.83 25.23 26.00
CA THR A 17 13.32 23.91 25.63
C THR A 17 14.36 23.23 24.73
N THR A 18 15.02 22.22 25.25
CA THR A 18 15.85 21.32 24.44
C THR A 18 14.92 20.51 23.54
N ALA A 19 14.93 20.80 22.25
CA ALA A 19 14.30 19.94 21.25
C ALA A 19 15.05 18.60 21.27
N ILE A 20 14.41 17.56 21.80
CA ILE A 20 14.89 16.19 21.66
C ILE A 20 14.82 15.89 20.16
N PRO A 21 15.93 15.56 19.48
CA PRO A 21 15.81 14.96 18.17
C PRO A 21 14.99 13.69 18.37
N HIS A 22 13.73 13.70 17.91
CA HIS A 22 13.03 12.47 17.64
C HIS A 22 13.90 11.78 16.59
N ASN A 23 14.73 10.85 17.04
CA ASN A 23 15.24 9.81 16.18
C ASN A 23 13.98 9.15 15.65
N LEU A 24 13.55 9.57 14.46
CA LEU A 24 12.69 8.77 13.63
C LEU A 24 13.50 7.51 13.41
N SER A 25 13.23 6.51 14.25
CA SER A 25 13.54 5.14 13.96
C SER A 25 12.88 4.91 12.62
N THR A 26 13.66 5.07 11.55
CA THR A 26 13.46 4.35 10.31
C THR A 26 13.50 2.91 10.76
N ASP A 27 12.32 2.38 11.07
CA ASP A 27 12.11 0.96 11.24
C ASP A 27 12.36 0.39 9.85
N SER A 28 13.65 0.20 9.54
CA SER A 28 14.16 -0.48 8.36
C SER A 28 13.93 -1.99 8.52
N ALA A 29 12.77 -2.37 9.04
CA ALA A 29 12.15 -3.63 8.70
C ALA A 29 11.84 -3.55 7.20
N ASP A 30 12.76 -4.09 6.40
CA ASP A 30 12.45 -4.72 5.11
C ASP A 30 11.83 -3.85 4.01
N ALA A 31 12.60 -2.91 3.43
CA ALA A 31 12.37 -2.49 2.04
C ALA A 31 12.83 -3.59 1.06
N THR A 32 12.45 -4.84 1.32
CA THR A 32 12.70 -5.97 0.44
C THR A 32 11.52 -6.14 -0.50
N CYS A 33 11.84 -6.52 -1.72
CA CYS A 33 10.83 -6.84 -2.71
C CYS A 33 10.00 -8.01 -2.21
N VAL A 34 8.69 -7.83 -2.04
CA VAL A 34 7.81 -8.94 -1.66
C VAL A 34 7.20 -9.61 -2.88
N TYR A 35 6.93 -8.87 -3.97
CA TYR A 35 6.53 -9.45 -5.24
C TYR A 35 7.29 -8.81 -6.39
N THR A 36 7.66 -9.62 -7.39
CA THR A 36 8.29 -9.20 -8.63
C THR A 36 7.44 -9.65 -9.81
N CYS A 37 6.82 -8.68 -10.47
CA CYS A 37 6.01 -8.86 -11.67
C CYS A 37 6.84 -8.46 -12.89
N GLY A 38 7.37 -9.45 -13.63
CA GLY A 38 8.35 -9.20 -14.68
C GLY A 38 9.63 -8.56 -14.12
N LYS A 39 9.76 -7.24 -14.24
CA LYS A 39 10.89 -6.45 -13.69
C LYS A 39 10.46 -5.45 -12.62
N VAL A 40 9.17 -5.36 -12.32
CA VAL A 40 8.62 -4.42 -11.35
C VAL A 40 8.71 -5.05 -9.97
N CYS A 41 9.22 -4.30 -9.00
CA CYS A 41 9.34 -4.73 -7.63
C CYS A 41 8.28 -4.03 -6.77
N TYR A 42 7.40 -4.79 -6.14
CA TYR A 42 6.38 -4.27 -5.23
C TYR A 42 6.76 -4.54 -3.78
N TYR A 43 6.53 -3.53 -2.94
CA TYR A 43 6.71 -3.61 -1.50
C TYR A 43 5.39 -3.99 -0.81
N GLN A 44 5.45 -4.50 0.41
CA GLN A 44 4.25 -4.93 1.13
C GLN A 44 3.25 -3.79 1.28
N SER A 45 3.73 -2.57 1.48
CA SER A 45 2.89 -1.36 1.56
C SER A 45 2.09 -1.10 0.29
N ASP A 46 2.65 -1.37 -0.89
CA ASP A 46 1.98 -1.13 -2.16
C ASP A 46 0.89 -2.18 -2.41
N VAL A 47 1.19 -3.45 -2.07
CA VAL A 47 0.23 -4.56 -2.14
C VAL A 47 -0.93 -4.31 -1.20
N ASP A 48 -0.64 -3.97 0.07
CA ASP A 48 -1.67 -3.68 1.08
C ASP A 48 -2.53 -2.49 0.67
N ALA A 49 -1.92 -1.43 0.12
CA ALA A 49 -2.65 -0.26 -0.35
C ALA A 49 -3.55 -0.57 -1.55
N ALA A 50 -3.08 -1.37 -2.51
CA ALA A 50 -3.86 -1.79 -3.67
C ALA A 50 -5.04 -2.69 -3.25
N VAL A 51 -4.81 -3.69 -2.40
CA VAL A 51 -5.87 -4.58 -1.87
C VAL A 51 -6.90 -3.77 -1.09
N LYS A 52 -6.44 -2.87 -0.22
CA LYS A 52 -7.34 -2.02 0.57
C LYS A 52 -8.23 -1.15 -0.32
N GLN A 53 -7.67 -0.53 -1.35
CA GLN A 53 -8.42 0.30 -2.28
C GLN A 53 -9.43 -0.53 -3.10
N GLY A 54 -8.97 -1.65 -3.69
CA GLY A 54 -9.82 -2.54 -4.45
C GLY A 54 -10.97 -3.08 -3.59
N TYR A 55 -10.67 -3.54 -2.38
CA TYR A 55 -11.70 -4.03 -1.46
C TYR A 55 -12.70 -2.94 -1.03
N MET A 56 -12.24 -1.71 -0.84
CA MET A 56 -13.15 -0.58 -0.54
C MET A 56 -14.15 -0.38 -1.67
N TYR A 57 -13.69 -0.25 -2.92
CA TYR A 57 -14.56 -0.12 -4.09
C TYR A 57 -15.51 -1.31 -4.23
N TYR A 58 -15.02 -2.54 -4.07
CA TYR A 58 -15.85 -3.75 -4.06
C TYR A 58 -16.95 -3.68 -3.00
N SER A 59 -16.59 -3.33 -1.76
CA SER A 59 -17.52 -3.28 -0.63
C SER A 59 -18.58 -2.17 -0.76
N GLU A 60 -18.28 -1.12 -1.52
CA GLU A 60 -19.17 0.01 -1.81
C GLU A 60 -19.99 -0.22 -3.09
N GLY A 61 -19.69 -1.27 -3.86
CA GLY A 61 -20.29 -1.51 -5.17
C GLY A 61 -19.88 -0.47 -6.22
N GLU A 62 -18.70 0.14 -6.04
CA GLU A 62 -18.13 1.12 -6.94
C GLU A 62 -17.08 0.48 -7.86
N GLN A 63 -16.95 1.03 -9.07
CA GLN A 63 -15.94 0.62 -10.05
C GLN A 63 -15.31 1.85 -10.71
N VAL A 64 -14.03 1.74 -11.10
CA VAL A 64 -13.24 2.81 -11.69
C VAL A 64 -12.46 2.36 -12.92
N GLY A 65 -12.17 3.32 -13.80
CA GLY A 65 -11.47 3.08 -15.06
C GLY A 65 -12.40 2.60 -16.18
N SER A 66 -11.86 2.42 -17.38
CA SER A 66 -12.62 1.96 -18.55
C SER A 66 -12.93 0.46 -18.53
N ASN A 67 -12.30 -0.26 -17.62
CA ASN A 67 -12.40 -1.72 -17.49
C ASN A 67 -13.14 -2.10 -16.19
N ASP A 68 -13.76 -1.13 -15.51
CA ASP A 68 -14.62 -1.35 -14.34
C ASP A 68 -13.95 -2.14 -13.19
N TYR A 69 -12.81 -1.66 -12.68
CA TYR A 69 -12.13 -2.29 -11.54
C TYR A 69 -12.68 -1.81 -10.19
N PRO A 70 -12.73 -2.65 -9.15
CA PRO A 70 -12.44 -4.10 -9.18
C PRO A 70 -13.51 -4.87 -9.94
N HIS A 71 -13.14 -6.03 -10.45
CA HIS A 71 -14.09 -6.99 -11.02
C HIS A 71 -13.66 -8.42 -10.76
N THR A 72 -14.61 -9.34 -10.93
CA THR A 72 -14.43 -10.75 -10.62
C THR A 72 -13.26 -11.37 -11.40
N GLU A 73 -12.42 -12.09 -10.66
CA GLU A 73 -11.35 -12.95 -11.17
C GLU A 73 -11.83 -14.40 -11.11
N ASN A 74 -11.91 -15.05 -12.27
CA ASN A 74 -12.48 -16.40 -12.41
C ASN A 74 -11.42 -17.51 -12.30
N ASN A 75 -10.14 -17.15 -12.29
CA ASN A 75 -9.00 -18.05 -12.23
C ASN A 75 -9.01 -19.12 -13.34
N TYR A 76 -9.20 -18.71 -14.59
CA TYR A 76 -9.24 -19.63 -15.74
C TYR A 76 -7.88 -20.31 -15.97
N GLU A 77 -6.80 -19.67 -15.53
CA GLU A 77 -5.42 -20.13 -15.57
C GLU A 77 -5.13 -21.23 -14.55
N GLY A 78 -6.01 -21.44 -13.56
CA GLY A 78 -5.83 -22.44 -12.51
C GLY A 78 -4.66 -22.14 -11.57
N ILE A 79 -4.43 -20.86 -11.27
CA ILE A 79 -3.44 -20.38 -10.31
C ILE A 79 -3.82 -20.86 -8.90
N ASP A 80 -2.85 -21.40 -8.16
CA ASP A 80 -3.03 -21.83 -6.78
C ASP A 80 -2.98 -20.62 -5.83
N PHE A 81 -4.14 -20.00 -5.60
CA PHE A 81 -4.26 -18.84 -4.71
C PHE A 81 -4.25 -19.24 -3.23
N TYR A 82 -3.67 -18.37 -2.39
CA TYR A 82 -3.42 -18.65 -0.97
C TYR A 82 -4.66 -18.74 -0.09
N VAL A 83 -5.78 -18.18 -0.57
CA VAL A 83 -7.07 -18.18 0.13
C VAL A 83 -8.17 -18.63 -0.81
N SER A 84 -9.26 -19.15 -0.26
CA SER A 84 -10.44 -19.49 -1.07
C SER A 84 -11.13 -18.23 -1.60
N GLY A 85 -11.60 -18.33 -2.84
CA GLY A 85 -12.47 -17.32 -3.47
C GLY A 85 -13.89 -17.30 -2.90
N PRO A 86 -14.83 -16.59 -3.55
CA PRO A 86 -14.70 -15.90 -4.84
C PRO A 86 -13.67 -14.76 -4.82
N TYR A 87 -13.11 -14.44 -6.00
CA TYR A 87 -12.00 -13.50 -6.15
C TYR A 87 -12.39 -12.26 -6.96
N GLU A 88 -11.71 -11.16 -6.68
CA GLU A 88 -11.74 -9.90 -7.41
C GLU A 88 -10.30 -9.53 -7.76
N GLU A 89 -10.08 -8.97 -8.96
CA GLU A 89 -8.81 -8.40 -9.36
C GLU A 89 -8.85 -6.86 -9.32
N PHE A 90 -7.71 -6.25 -8.97
CA PHE A 90 -7.56 -4.80 -8.97
C PHE A 90 -6.13 -4.38 -9.36
N PRO A 91 -5.94 -3.28 -10.12
CA PRO A 91 -4.63 -2.88 -10.58
C PRO A 91 -3.67 -2.50 -9.43
N ILE A 92 -2.43 -3.00 -9.53
CA ILE A 92 -1.29 -2.49 -8.78
C ILE A 92 -0.32 -1.85 -9.78
N LEU A 93 0.07 -0.61 -9.51
CA LEU A 93 0.77 0.20 -10.51
C LEU A 93 2.27 0.23 -10.23
N SER A 94 3.08 0.05 -11.27
CA SER A 94 4.54 0.22 -11.22
C SER A 94 5.02 1.63 -10.86
N SER A 95 4.10 2.60 -10.81
CA SER A 95 4.33 3.94 -10.28
C SER A 95 4.23 4.04 -8.76
N TYR A 96 3.83 2.95 -8.09
CA TYR A 96 3.58 2.83 -6.65
C TYR A 96 2.45 3.72 -6.12
N LYS A 97 1.64 4.29 -7.03
CA LYS A 97 0.42 4.99 -6.69
C LYS A 97 -0.74 4.00 -6.63
N VAL A 98 -1.67 4.25 -5.71
CA VAL A 98 -2.95 3.55 -5.66
C VAL A 98 -3.74 3.87 -6.91
N TYR A 99 -4.30 2.84 -7.56
CA TYR A 99 -5.10 3.02 -8.77
C TYR A 99 -6.45 3.67 -8.44
N THR A 100 -6.81 4.70 -9.21
CA THR A 100 -8.07 5.44 -9.09
C THR A 100 -8.73 5.64 -10.46
N GLY A 101 -8.41 4.78 -11.44
CA GLY A 101 -8.81 4.92 -12.84
C GLY A 101 -7.64 5.27 -13.79
N GLY A 102 -7.92 5.24 -15.09
CA GLY A 102 -6.92 5.39 -16.16
C GLY A 102 -6.36 4.05 -16.65
N SER A 103 -5.15 4.05 -17.21
CA SER A 103 -4.52 2.80 -17.69
C SER A 103 -4.13 1.91 -16.50
N PRO A 104 -4.60 0.65 -16.44
CA PRO A 104 -4.35 -0.25 -15.30
C PRO A 104 -2.94 -0.85 -15.30
N GLY A 105 -2.20 -0.76 -16.41
CA GLY A 105 -0.96 -1.52 -16.58
C GLY A 105 -1.20 -3.04 -16.61
N ALA A 106 -0.14 -3.81 -16.42
CA ALA A 106 -0.16 -5.26 -16.61
C ALA A 106 -0.38 -6.07 -15.33
N ASP A 107 -0.26 -5.44 -14.15
CA ASP A 107 -0.16 -6.15 -12.88
C ASP A 107 -1.45 -6.00 -12.06
N ARG A 108 -1.82 -7.05 -11.32
CA ARG A 108 -3.02 -7.08 -10.47
C ARG A 108 -2.70 -7.64 -9.11
N VAL A 109 -3.31 -7.07 -8.08
CA VAL A 109 -3.59 -7.82 -6.85
C VAL A 109 -4.90 -8.58 -7.05
N VAL A 110 -4.93 -9.83 -6.62
CA VAL A 110 -6.14 -10.63 -6.54
C VAL A 110 -6.48 -10.78 -5.06
N PHE A 111 -7.70 -10.46 -4.68
CA PHE A 111 -8.18 -10.61 -3.30
C PHE A 111 -9.53 -11.32 -3.30
N ASN A 112 -9.87 -12.01 -2.20
CA ASN A 112 -11.19 -12.62 -2.08
C ASN A 112 -12.23 -11.63 -1.56
N THR A 113 -13.51 -11.99 -1.62
CA THR A 113 -14.62 -11.12 -1.17
C THR A 113 -14.63 -10.81 0.33
N GLY A 114 -13.71 -11.40 1.11
CA GLY A 114 -13.41 -11.01 2.49
C GLY A 114 -12.25 -10.01 2.64
N GLY A 115 -11.73 -9.47 1.54
CA GLY A 115 -10.64 -8.50 1.51
C GLY A 115 -9.25 -9.08 1.79
N LYS A 116 -9.09 -10.41 1.69
CA LYS A 116 -7.80 -11.08 1.90
C LYS A 116 -7.06 -11.22 0.58
N LEU A 117 -5.78 -10.86 0.56
CA LEU A 117 -4.90 -11.12 -0.59
C LEU A 117 -4.88 -12.61 -0.91
N ALA A 118 -5.15 -12.92 -2.18
CA ALA A 118 -5.13 -14.26 -2.75
C ALA A 118 -3.87 -14.51 -3.57
N GLY A 119 -3.35 -13.48 -4.25
CA GLY A 119 -2.10 -13.52 -4.98
C GLY A 119 -1.81 -12.20 -5.71
N VAL A 120 -0.66 -12.12 -6.35
CA VAL A 120 -0.30 -11.02 -7.26
C VAL A 120 0.05 -11.61 -8.60
N VAL A 121 -0.55 -11.10 -9.67
CA VAL A 121 -0.45 -11.64 -11.02
C VAL A 121 -0.05 -10.56 -12.02
N THR A 122 0.46 -10.98 -13.18
CA THR A 122 0.85 -10.08 -14.26
C THR A 122 0.63 -10.70 -15.63
N HIS A 123 0.23 -9.90 -16.62
CA HIS A 123 0.28 -10.31 -18.02
C HIS A 123 1.73 -10.41 -18.54
N THR A 124 2.71 -9.84 -17.82
CA THR A 124 4.10 -9.82 -18.26
C THR A 124 4.69 -11.23 -18.26
N GLY A 125 4.92 -11.78 -19.45
CA GLY A 125 5.42 -13.15 -19.63
C GLY A 125 4.32 -14.20 -19.82
N ALA A 126 3.05 -13.79 -19.77
CA ALA A 126 1.91 -14.59 -20.22
C ALA A 126 1.66 -14.41 -21.73
N SER A 127 0.78 -15.24 -22.30
CA SER A 127 0.34 -15.12 -23.69
C SER A 127 -1.06 -14.51 -23.76
N GLY A 128 -1.32 -13.67 -24.76
CA GLY A 128 -2.64 -13.05 -24.93
C GLY A 128 -3.03 -12.19 -23.73
N ASP A 129 -4.23 -12.44 -23.19
CA ASP A 129 -4.79 -11.76 -22.02
C ASP A 129 -4.67 -12.60 -20.74
N ASP A 130 -3.91 -13.71 -20.77
CA ASP A 130 -3.71 -14.59 -19.61
C ASP A 130 -2.85 -13.90 -18.54
N PHE A 131 -2.93 -14.42 -17.32
CA PHE A 131 -2.06 -14.07 -16.21
C PHE A 131 -1.03 -15.16 -15.86
N VAL A 132 0.12 -14.73 -15.35
CA VAL A 132 1.06 -15.57 -14.58
C VAL A 132 1.27 -14.97 -13.20
N THR A 133 1.61 -15.81 -12.22
CA THR A 133 1.94 -15.35 -10.86
C THR A 133 3.21 -14.51 -10.85
N CYS A 134 3.18 -13.39 -10.15
CA CYS A 134 4.40 -12.67 -9.81
C CYS A 134 5.23 -13.51 -8.83
N SER A 135 6.55 -13.51 -9.00
CA SER A 135 7.47 -14.22 -8.09
C SER A 135 7.63 -13.47 -6.77
N GLY A 136 7.95 -14.14 -5.66
CA GLY A 136 8.15 -13.48 -4.37
C GLY A 136 7.41 -14.18 -3.24
N CYS A 137 7.10 -13.45 -2.16
CA CYS A 137 6.52 -14.05 -0.96
C CYS A 137 5.30 -14.87 -1.30
N CYS A 138 5.30 -16.02 -0.63
CA CYS A 138 4.16 -16.86 -0.43
C CYS A 138 3.82 -17.69 -1.68
N ALA A 139 4.61 -17.57 -2.77
CA ALA A 139 4.67 -18.54 -3.85
C ALA A 139 5.26 -19.89 -3.39
#